data_AF-H5TT42-F1
#
_entry.id   AF-H5TT42-F1
#
_cell.length_a   1.000
_cell.length_b   1.000
_cell.length_c   1.000
_cell.angle_alpha   90.00
_cell.angle_beta   90.00
_cell.angle_gamma   90.00
#
_symmetry.space_group_name_H-M   'P 1'
#
loop_
_entity.id
_entity.type
_entity.pdbx_description
1 polymer ?
#
loop_
_entity_poly.entity_id
_entity_poly.type
_entity_poly.pdbx_seq_one_letter_code
_entity_poly.pdbx_strand_id
1 'polypeptide(L)'
;MSEEHAHSSTGPLPVGPLPVGPLTFGPADALRISRLSGSELNDVGRATQRLARQAEARTALLAFRIGESVADDMLIVTSTRPHTHHAADNAAIAEISLQLGISRSQARRYAVLGAQLADLPETSTAFLDGEIRMSRIELVAEALSALDSALRANAEPLAVELARRTSADLTLRDQLAELVIALDPEAAAEARRDFAERNQNIHIRPEVHGHVSIDGCLPAEQGVHLVTRISALVAERLWPRRLATRRSTPCRRFRRDPGSTGRTPHLRLRINALSGNTTRRRAARRSRRARVGPGPVESGRARTRSRRRGRYR
;
A
#
# COMPACT_ATOMS: atom_id res chain seq x y z
N MET A 1 24.63 72.00 -4.28
CA MET A 1 25.20 71.16 -3.21
C MET A 1 24.01 70.55 -2.48
N SER A 2 23.66 69.29 -2.58
CA SER A 2 24.42 68.10 -2.94
C SER A 2 23.49 67.07 -3.58
N GLU A 3 23.92 66.43 -4.67
CA GLU A 3 23.33 65.23 -5.23
C GLU A 3 23.92 64.01 -4.50
N GLU A 4 23.06 63.15 -3.93
CA GLU A 4 23.48 61.89 -3.32
C GLU A 4 23.08 60.75 -4.24
N HIS A 5 24.06 60.25 -5.00
CA HIS A 5 23.95 59.04 -5.82
C HIS A 5 24.11 57.79 -4.96
N ALA A 6 23.00 57.09 -4.69
CA ALA A 6 23.04 55.73 -4.16
C ALA A 6 23.41 54.75 -5.29
N HIS A 7 24.64 54.24 -5.25
CA HIS A 7 25.16 53.22 -6.15
C HIS A 7 24.44 51.88 -6.00
N SER A 8 23.81 51.40 -7.08
CA SER A 8 23.41 50.01 -7.24
C SER A 8 24.65 49.15 -7.50
N SER A 9 25.13 48.46 -6.46
CA SER A 9 26.16 47.42 -6.59
C SER A 9 25.50 46.12 -7.06
N THR A 10 25.49 45.88 -8.37
CA THR A 10 25.16 44.58 -8.95
C THR A 10 26.47 43.79 -9.10
N GLY A 11 26.85 43.06 -8.04
CA GLY A 11 27.98 42.14 -8.09
C GLY A 11 27.70 40.95 -9.03
N PRO A 12 28.71 40.38 -9.70
CA PRO A 12 28.54 39.25 -10.61
C PRO A 12 28.11 38.00 -9.83
N LEU A 13 27.09 37.31 -10.34
CA LEU A 13 26.63 36.04 -9.79
C LEU A 13 27.74 34.98 -9.90
N PRO A 14 28.00 34.20 -8.85
CA PRO A 14 29.05 33.19 -8.87
C PRO A 14 28.68 32.07 -9.87
N VAL A 15 29.49 31.96 -10.92
CA VAL A 15 29.48 30.87 -11.90
C VAL A 15 30.31 29.72 -11.33
N GLY A 16 29.81 29.11 -10.24
CA GLY A 16 30.39 27.92 -9.64
C GLY A 16 29.41 26.74 -9.74
N PRO A 17 29.89 25.49 -9.74
CA PRO A 17 29.02 24.34 -9.56
C PRO A 17 28.23 24.50 -8.26
N LEU A 18 26.93 24.20 -8.34
CA LEU A 18 25.93 24.49 -7.31
C LEU A 18 26.41 24.11 -5.90
N PRO A 19 26.22 24.96 -4.87
CA PRO A 19 26.27 24.47 -3.51
C PRO A 19 25.20 23.39 -3.35
N VAL A 20 25.58 22.24 -2.81
CA VAL A 20 24.77 21.01 -2.64
C VAL A 20 23.66 21.17 -1.58
N GLY A 21 23.24 22.40 -1.29
CA GLY A 21 22.25 22.73 -0.26
C GLY A 21 20.83 22.87 -0.84
N PRO A 22 19.78 22.67 -0.01
CA PRO A 22 18.40 22.90 -0.42
C PRO A 22 18.20 24.31 -0.99
N LEU A 23 17.31 24.41 -1.98
CA LEU A 23 16.72 25.68 -2.40
C LEU A 23 16.20 26.41 -1.15
N THR A 24 16.79 27.56 -0.85
CA THR A 24 16.42 28.39 0.30
C THR A 24 15.19 29.19 -0.08
N PHE A 25 14.00 28.59 0.13
CA PHE A 25 12.65 29.06 -0.27
C PHE A 25 12.52 30.59 -0.37
N GLY A 26 12.95 31.14 -1.51
CA GLY A 26 13.02 32.58 -1.74
C GLY A 26 12.65 32.94 -3.17
N PRO A 27 12.41 34.24 -3.47
CA PRO A 27 12.02 34.68 -4.81
C PRO A 27 13.08 34.35 -5.88
N ALA A 28 14.34 34.19 -5.47
CA ALA A 28 15.43 33.74 -6.34
C ALA A 28 15.29 32.27 -6.79
N ASP A 29 14.61 31.41 -6.02
CA ASP A 29 14.49 29.98 -6.33
C ASP A 29 13.57 29.75 -7.54
N ALA A 30 12.50 30.51 -7.68
CA ALA A 30 11.59 30.39 -8.82
C ALA A 30 12.31 30.67 -10.16
N LEU A 31 13.17 31.69 -10.18
CA LEU A 31 14.02 32.02 -11.33
C LEU A 31 15.14 31.00 -11.54
N ARG A 32 15.63 30.37 -10.47
CA ARG A 32 16.64 29.31 -10.56
C ARG A 32 16.03 28.04 -11.14
N ILE A 33 14.86 27.61 -10.68
CA ILE A 33 14.14 26.42 -11.16
C ILE A 33 13.82 26.55 -12.67
N SER A 34 13.38 27.73 -13.13
CA SER A 34 13.02 27.94 -14.54
C SER A 34 14.21 27.87 -15.51
N ARG A 35 15.45 27.94 -14.99
CA ARG A 35 16.69 27.88 -15.78
C ARG A 35 17.36 26.51 -15.78
N LEU A 36 16.88 25.56 -14.96
CA LEU A 36 17.46 24.21 -14.88
C LEU A 36 17.11 23.38 -16.12
N SER A 37 18.05 22.54 -16.54
CA SER A 37 17.82 21.50 -17.55
C SER A 37 16.97 20.34 -17.00
N GLY A 38 16.43 19.50 -17.88
CA GLY A 38 15.57 18.38 -17.49
C GLY A 38 16.24 17.36 -16.55
N SER A 39 17.55 17.10 -16.69
CA SER A 39 18.30 16.23 -15.77
C SER A 39 18.51 16.90 -14.41
N GLU A 40 18.88 18.18 -14.39
CA GLU A 40 19.06 18.95 -13.15
C GLU A 40 17.75 19.08 -12.36
N LEU A 41 16.61 19.25 -13.05
CA LEU A 41 15.29 19.26 -12.43
C LEU A 41 14.98 17.93 -11.72
N ASN A 42 15.37 16.80 -12.30
CA ASN A 42 15.19 15.49 -11.67
C ASN A 42 16.06 15.33 -10.43
N ASP A 43 17.33 15.75 -10.50
CA ASP A 43 18.28 15.61 -9.38
C ASP A 43 17.90 16.53 -8.22
N VAL A 44 17.61 17.81 -8.51
CA VAL A 44 17.10 18.77 -7.52
C VAL A 44 15.79 18.28 -6.92
N GLY A 45 14.85 17.81 -7.75
CA GLY A 45 13.58 17.26 -7.28
C GLY A 45 13.75 16.07 -6.33
N ARG A 46 14.70 15.15 -6.61
CA ARG A 46 15.01 14.02 -5.72
C ARG A 46 15.66 14.48 -4.42
N ALA A 47 16.61 15.42 -4.47
CA ALA A 47 17.26 15.97 -3.30
C ALA A 47 16.27 16.70 -2.38
N THR A 48 15.40 17.55 -2.94
CA THR A 48 14.33 18.23 -2.18
C THR A 48 13.37 17.23 -1.56
N GLN A 49 12.98 16.18 -2.29
CA GLN A 49 12.13 15.11 -1.75
C GLN A 49 12.80 14.34 -0.62
N ARG A 50 14.11 14.07 -0.72
CA ARG A 50 14.88 13.43 0.36
C ARG A 50 14.87 14.31 1.61
N LEU A 51 15.17 15.60 1.47
CA LEU A 51 15.15 16.54 2.60
C LEU A 51 13.78 16.65 3.27
N ALA A 52 12.71 16.69 2.49
CA ALA A 52 11.34 16.68 3.03
C ALA A 52 11.06 15.41 3.87
N ARG A 53 11.51 14.24 3.40
CA ARG A 53 11.39 12.98 4.15
C ARG A 53 12.24 12.95 5.40
N GLN A 54 13.47 13.48 5.34
CA GLN A 54 14.32 13.58 6.53
C GLN A 54 13.70 14.51 7.57
N ALA A 55 13.07 15.61 7.15
CA ALA A 55 12.31 16.48 8.04
C ALA A 55 11.11 15.74 8.65
N GLU A 56 10.32 15.05 7.83
CA GLU A 56 9.20 14.21 8.29
C GLU A 56 9.65 13.15 9.32
N ALA A 57 10.78 12.48 9.07
CA ALA A 57 11.36 11.50 9.98
C ALA A 57 11.74 12.10 11.33
N ARG A 58 12.44 13.24 11.32
CA ARG A 58 12.79 13.95 12.55
C ARG A 58 11.54 14.40 13.31
N THR A 59 10.53 14.92 12.61
CA THR A 59 9.25 15.31 13.23
C THR A 59 8.56 14.12 13.89
N ALA A 60 8.51 12.96 13.23
CA ALA A 60 7.87 11.76 13.81
C ALA A 60 8.59 11.26 15.07
N LEU A 61 9.93 11.22 15.06
CA LEU A 61 10.71 10.81 16.23
C LEU A 61 10.63 11.82 17.38
N LEU A 62 10.63 13.12 17.08
CA LEU A 62 10.43 14.16 18.09
C LEU A 62 9.01 14.10 18.68
N ALA A 63 7.99 13.87 17.86
CA ALA A 63 6.61 13.69 18.31
C ALA A 63 6.51 12.55 19.33
N PHE A 64 7.14 11.41 19.04
CA PHE A 64 7.16 10.28 19.96
C PHE A 64 7.81 10.64 21.30
N ARG A 65 8.97 11.32 21.30
CA ARG A 65 9.64 11.75 22.54
C ARG A 65 8.81 12.75 23.35
N ILE A 66 8.11 13.67 22.71
CA ILE A 66 7.16 14.58 23.38
C ILE A 66 6.06 13.74 24.05
N GLY A 67 5.51 12.75 23.34
CA GLY A 67 4.49 11.87 23.86
C GLY A 67 4.96 11.06 25.08
N GLU A 68 6.15 10.47 25.02
CA GLU A 68 6.75 9.73 26.15
C GLU A 68 6.90 10.62 27.39
N SER A 69 7.47 11.83 27.24
CA SER A 69 7.64 12.77 28.36
C SER A 69 6.32 13.08 29.06
N VAL A 70 5.24 13.31 28.30
CA VAL A 70 3.91 13.61 28.85
C VAL A 70 3.29 12.39 29.52
N ALA A 71 3.46 11.21 28.92
CA ALA A 71 2.96 9.96 29.49
C ALA A 71 3.66 9.66 30.83
N ASP A 72 4.97 9.84 30.90
CA ASP A 72 5.77 9.65 32.11
C ASP A 72 5.35 10.64 33.22
N ASP A 73 5.22 11.93 32.89
CA ASP A 73 4.73 12.95 33.83
C ASP A 73 3.34 12.60 34.38
N MET A 74 2.44 12.14 33.50
CA MET A 74 1.09 11.73 33.89
C MET A 74 1.09 10.49 34.78
N LEU A 75 1.94 9.50 34.51
CA LEU A 75 2.05 8.30 35.33
C LEU A 75 2.61 8.60 36.73
N ILE A 76 3.54 9.55 36.85
CA ILE A 76 4.04 10.05 38.14
C ILE A 76 2.89 10.70 38.94
N VAL A 77 2.05 11.52 38.29
CA VAL A 77 0.96 12.26 38.94
C VAL A 77 -0.24 11.37 39.26
N THR A 78 -0.50 10.32 38.49
CA THR A 78 -1.76 9.56 38.54
C THR A 78 -1.66 8.13 39.07
N SER A 79 -0.56 7.77 39.72
CA SER A 79 -0.23 6.43 40.29
C SER A 79 -1.30 5.76 41.19
N THR A 80 -2.46 6.38 41.43
CA THR A 80 -3.55 5.91 42.29
C THR A 80 -4.84 5.50 41.55
N ARG A 81 -4.90 5.47 40.21
CA ARG A 81 -6.14 5.10 39.47
C ARG A 81 -5.93 4.04 38.36
N PRO A 82 -6.85 3.08 38.19
CA PRO A 82 -6.72 1.97 37.23
C PRO A 82 -7.02 2.32 35.75
N HIS A 83 -7.44 3.55 35.44
CA HIS A 83 -7.77 3.99 34.05
C HIS A 83 -6.80 5.03 33.48
N THR A 84 -5.56 5.04 33.97
CA THR A 84 -4.57 6.09 33.69
C THR A 84 -3.89 5.95 32.35
N HIS A 85 -3.70 4.72 31.84
CA HIS A 85 -3.01 4.51 30.55
C HIS A 85 -3.74 5.17 29.38
N HIS A 86 -5.05 4.94 29.21
CA HIS A 86 -5.81 5.59 28.14
C HIS A 86 -5.88 7.11 28.29
N ALA A 87 -5.87 7.62 29.53
CA ALA A 87 -5.82 9.06 29.77
C ALA A 87 -4.44 9.65 29.42
N ALA A 88 -3.36 8.96 29.77
CA ALA A 88 -2.00 9.32 29.43
C ALA A 88 -1.78 9.30 27.90
N ASP A 89 -2.24 8.27 27.20
CA ASP A 89 -2.16 8.18 25.74
C ASP A 89 -2.89 9.35 25.06
N ASN A 90 -4.10 9.68 25.53
CA ASN A 90 -4.87 10.78 24.98
C ASN A 90 -4.23 12.15 25.29
N ALA A 91 -3.63 12.31 26.46
CA ALA A 91 -2.88 13.51 26.83
C ALA A 91 -1.63 13.66 25.95
N ALA A 92 -0.85 12.59 25.78
CA ALA A 92 0.32 12.56 24.90
C ALA A 92 -0.04 12.93 23.46
N ILE A 93 -1.10 12.32 22.89
CA ILE A 93 -1.58 12.64 21.54
C ILE A 93 -2.03 14.11 21.43
N ALA A 94 -2.70 14.63 22.46
CA ALA A 94 -3.14 16.03 22.49
C ALA A 94 -1.95 16.99 22.53
N GLU A 95 -0.94 16.71 23.35
CA GLU A 95 0.26 17.54 23.46
C GLU A 95 1.06 17.55 22.15
N ILE A 96 1.28 16.38 21.53
CA ILE A 96 1.94 16.29 20.22
C ILE A 96 1.21 17.13 19.18
N SER A 97 -0.12 17.04 19.14
CA SER A 97 -0.96 17.78 18.20
C SER A 97 -0.82 19.29 18.39
N LEU A 98 -0.79 19.77 19.64
CA LEU A 98 -0.63 21.18 19.99
C LEU A 98 0.77 21.70 19.65
N GLN A 99 1.82 21.00 20.07
CA GLN A 99 3.22 21.43 19.91
C GLN A 99 3.66 21.48 18.44
N LEU A 100 3.18 20.52 17.62
CA LEU A 100 3.59 20.40 16.22
C LEU A 100 2.59 21.03 15.24
N GLY A 101 1.44 21.52 15.71
CA GLY A 101 0.39 22.08 14.85
C GLY A 101 -0.21 21.07 13.86
N ILE A 102 -0.20 19.78 14.20
CA ILE A 102 -0.72 18.69 13.36
C ILE A 102 -2.04 18.14 13.88
N SER A 103 -2.78 17.43 13.03
CA SER A 103 -4.02 16.77 13.44
C SER A 103 -3.77 15.67 14.49
N ARG A 104 -4.76 15.40 15.35
CA ARG A 104 -4.69 14.32 16.34
C ARG A 104 -4.48 12.94 15.72
N SER A 105 -5.03 12.69 14.53
CA SER A 105 -4.82 11.43 13.81
C SER A 105 -3.36 11.27 13.37
N GLN A 106 -2.74 12.35 12.88
CA GLN A 106 -1.32 12.33 12.51
C GLN A 106 -0.39 12.27 13.74
N ALA A 107 -0.74 12.97 14.82
CA ALA A 107 -0.05 12.85 16.10
C ALA A 107 -0.06 11.41 16.62
N ARG A 108 -1.23 10.75 16.62
CA ARG A 108 -1.35 9.32 16.96
C ARG A 108 -0.50 8.45 16.04
N ARG A 109 -0.51 8.71 14.73
CA ARG A 109 0.28 7.97 13.75
C ARG A 109 1.78 8.06 14.06
N TYR A 110 2.30 9.25 14.38
CA TYR A 110 3.69 9.44 14.78
C TYR A 110 4.03 8.78 16.13
N ALA A 111 3.13 8.86 17.11
CA ALA A 111 3.32 8.19 18.41
C ALA A 111 3.44 6.67 18.23
N VAL A 112 2.53 6.04 17.47
CA VAL A 112 2.57 4.60 17.17
C VAL A 112 3.83 4.24 16.40
N LEU A 113 4.16 5.00 15.36
CA LEU A 113 5.35 4.73 14.56
C LEU A 113 6.63 4.85 15.39
N GLY A 114 6.77 5.89 16.21
CA GLY A 114 7.94 6.08 17.06
C GLY A 114 8.12 4.96 18.08
N ALA A 115 7.01 4.47 18.68
CA ALA A 115 7.04 3.32 19.58
C ALA A 115 7.54 2.06 18.89
N GLN A 116 7.10 1.79 17.65
CA GLN A 116 7.60 0.65 16.87
C GLN A 116 9.08 0.82 16.47
N LEU A 117 9.50 2.04 16.17
CA LEU A 117 10.87 2.35 15.75
C LEU A 117 11.89 2.30 16.90
N ALA A 118 11.44 2.40 18.16
CA ALA A 118 12.32 2.30 19.33
C ALA A 118 13.11 0.99 19.37
N ASP A 119 12.50 -0.11 18.89
CA ASP A 119 13.11 -1.44 18.79
C ASP A 119 13.72 -1.76 17.42
N LEU A 120 13.80 -0.76 16.52
CA LEU A 120 14.21 -0.92 15.12
C LEU A 120 15.27 0.14 14.73
N PRO A 121 16.52 -0.01 15.18
CA PRO A 121 17.58 0.98 14.97
C PRO A 121 17.99 1.15 13.50
N GLU A 122 18.02 0.09 12.69
CA GLU A 122 18.40 0.20 11.28
C GLU A 122 17.30 0.88 10.46
N THR A 123 16.05 0.57 10.77
CA THR A 123 14.86 1.17 10.18
C THR A 123 14.80 2.65 10.53
N SER A 124 15.07 3.01 11.80
CA SER A 124 15.18 4.40 12.26
C SER A 124 16.26 5.16 11.50
N THR A 125 17.44 4.55 11.33
CA THR A 125 18.54 5.14 10.56
C THR A 125 18.15 5.35 9.09
N ALA A 126 17.50 4.36 8.46
CA ALA A 126 17.03 4.46 7.08
C ALA A 126 15.92 5.50 6.89
N PHE A 127 15.07 5.70 7.90
CA PHE A 127 14.04 6.73 7.89
C PHE A 127 14.66 8.13 7.98
N LEU A 128 15.60 8.33 8.90
CA LEU A 128 16.34 9.58 9.06
C LEU A 128 17.20 9.95 7.85
N ASP A 129 17.65 8.96 7.08
CA ASP A 129 18.39 9.18 5.83
C ASP A 129 17.50 9.76 4.70
N GLY A 130 16.18 9.56 4.79
CA GLY A 130 15.18 10.07 3.84
C GLY A 130 15.11 9.31 2.52
N GLU A 131 15.84 8.21 2.38
CA GLU A 131 15.80 7.34 1.20
C GLU A 131 14.47 6.58 1.09
N ILE A 132 13.92 6.18 2.24
CA ILE A 132 12.65 5.45 2.32
C ILE A 132 11.55 6.41 2.76
N ARG A 133 10.39 6.36 2.09
CA ARG A 133 9.20 7.15 2.44
C ARG A 133 8.59 6.63 3.74
N MET A 134 7.99 7.51 4.53
CA MET A 134 7.32 7.14 5.79
C MET A 134 6.32 6.00 5.62
N SER A 135 5.52 6.01 4.55
CA SER A 135 4.54 4.94 4.31
C SER A 135 5.17 3.56 4.17
N ARG A 136 6.41 3.44 3.69
CA ARG A 136 7.12 2.15 3.60
C ARG A 136 7.79 1.78 4.92
N ILE A 137 8.27 2.77 5.66
CA ILE A 137 8.80 2.57 7.02
C ILE A 137 7.70 2.01 7.93
N GLU A 138 6.48 2.54 7.84
CA GLU A 138 5.32 2.02 8.58
C GLU A 138 5.01 0.57 8.23
N LEU A 139 5.10 0.18 6.95
CA LEU A 139 4.88 -1.21 6.56
C LEU A 139 5.95 -2.14 7.14
N VAL A 140 7.21 -1.70 7.17
CA VAL A 140 8.30 -2.45 7.80
C VAL A 140 8.06 -2.58 9.30
N ALA A 141 7.79 -1.47 9.99
CA ALA A 141 7.56 -1.43 11.42
C ALA A 141 6.35 -2.28 11.84
N GLU A 142 5.24 -2.19 11.09
CA GLU A 142 4.04 -3.01 11.30
C GLU A 142 4.33 -4.50 11.11
N ALA A 143 4.99 -4.89 10.03
CA ALA A 143 5.31 -6.29 9.77
C ALA A 143 6.22 -6.89 10.84
N LEU A 144 7.24 -6.13 11.28
CA LEU A 144 8.22 -6.58 12.27
C LEU A 144 7.68 -6.57 13.71
N SER A 145 6.61 -5.82 13.99
CA SER A 145 5.96 -5.80 15.31
C SER A 145 5.35 -7.14 15.71
N ALA A 146 5.06 -8.01 14.75
CA ALA A 146 4.53 -9.35 14.98
C ALA A 146 5.59 -10.37 15.45
N LEU A 147 6.89 -10.05 15.30
CA LEU A 147 7.99 -10.94 15.68
C LEU A 147 8.44 -10.66 17.12
N ASP A 148 8.98 -11.70 17.77
CA ASP A 148 9.74 -11.53 19.00
C ASP A 148 11.00 -10.66 18.78
N SER A 149 11.60 -10.18 19.87
CA SER A 149 12.74 -9.24 19.77
C SER A 149 13.96 -9.84 19.07
N ALA A 150 14.22 -11.14 19.21
CA ALA A 150 15.39 -11.80 18.64
C ALA A 150 15.23 -12.02 17.12
N LEU A 151 14.07 -12.50 16.68
CA LEU A 151 13.72 -12.66 15.27
C LEU A 151 13.59 -11.31 14.59
N ARG A 152 13.04 -10.31 15.28
CA ARG A 152 12.92 -8.93 14.77
C ARG A 152 14.29 -8.35 14.42
N ALA A 153 15.27 -8.46 15.31
CA ALA A 153 16.63 -7.97 15.07
C ALA A 153 17.29 -8.65 13.84
N ASN A 154 17.03 -9.95 13.63
CA ASN A 154 17.55 -10.67 12.46
C ASN A 154 16.80 -10.32 11.16
N ALA A 155 15.51 -9.99 11.26
CA ALA A 155 14.65 -9.68 10.12
C ALA A 155 14.83 -8.24 9.61
N GLU A 156 15.19 -7.33 10.51
CA GLU A 156 15.23 -5.90 10.24
C GLU A 156 16.10 -5.52 9.03
N PRO A 157 17.37 -5.99 8.89
CA PRO A 157 18.21 -5.62 7.74
C PRO A 157 17.58 -6.05 6.41
N LEU A 158 16.97 -7.24 6.38
CA LEU A 158 16.30 -7.78 5.20
C LEU A 158 15.05 -6.97 4.85
N ALA A 159 14.28 -6.55 5.85
CA ALA A 159 13.09 -5.74 5.67
C ALA A 159 13.44 -4.33 5.13
N VAL A 160 14.51 -3.72 5.63
CA VAL A 160 15.03 -2.44 5.13
C VAL A 160 15.47 -2.56 3.67
N GLU A 161 16.19 -3.62 3.32
CA GLU A 161 16.60 -3.90 1.94
C GLU A 161 15.39 -4.09 1.00
N LEU A 162 14.35 -4.80 1.44
CA LEU A 162 13.09 -4.91 0.69
C LEU A 162 12.43 -3.54 0.49
N ALA A 163 12.43 -2.70 1.52
CA ALA A 163 11.83 -1.37 1.47
C ALA A 163 12.58 -0.41 0.53
N ARG A 164 13.91 -0.54 0.38
CA ARG A 164 14.71 0.26 -0.57
C ARG A 164 14.41 -0.06 -2.04
N ARG A 165 13.92 -1.26 -2.35
CA ARG A 165 13.60 -1.66 -3.73
C ARG A 165 12.44 -0.85 -4.30
N THR A 166 12.51 -0.55 -5.58
CA THR A 166 11.41 0.09 -6.33
C THR A 166 10.30 -0.92 -6.61
N SER A 167 9.42 -1.12 -5.63
CA SER A 167 8.25 -2.00 -5.72
C SER A 167 6.98 -1.26 -5.31
N ALA A 168 5.83 -1.73 -5.80
CA ALA A 168 4.54 -1.24 -5.31
C ALA A 168 4.36 -1.61 -3.83
N ASP A 169 3.68 -0.78 -3.05
CA ASP A 169 3.49 -1.02 -1.60
C ASP A 169 2.76 -2.34 -1.32
N LEU A 170 1.86 -2.78 -2.21
CA LEU A 170 1.23 -4.10 -2.10
C LEU A 170 2.27 -5.23 -2.20
N THR A 171 3.20 -5.12 -3.14
CA THR A 171 4.28 -6.11 -3.30
C THR A 171 5.24 -6.10 -2.11
N LEU A 172 5.54 -4.92 -1.54
CA LEU A 172 6.33 -4.84 -0.31
C LEU A 172 5.61 -5.54 0.85
N ARG A 173 4.31 -5.28 1.04
CA ARG A 173 3.51 -5.96 2.07
C ARG A 173 3.55 -7.48 1.90
N ASP A 174 3.35 -7.97 0.69
CA ASP A 174 3.40 -9.42 0.41
C ASP A 174 4.78 -9.99 0.74
N GLN A 175 5.87 -9.30 0.36
CA GLN A 175 7.25 -9.74 0.63
C GLN A 175 7.59 -9.72 2.13
N LEU A 176 7.15 -8.69 2.87
CA LEU A 176 7.33 -8.61 4.31
C LEU A 176 6.52 -9.68 5.04
N ALA A 177 5.29 -9.95 4.59
CA ALA A 177 4.49 -11.04 5.13
C ALA A 177 5.15 -12.40 4.86
N GLU A 178 5.68 -12.64 3.65
CA GLU A 178 6.46 -13.84 3.34
C GLU A 178 7.70 -13.98 4.22
N LEU A 179 8.43 -12.88 4.48
CA LEU A 179 9.59 -12.85 5.37
C LEU A 179 9.20 -13.24 6.80
N VAL A 180 8.16 -12.63 7.37
CA VAL A 180 7.66 -12.91 8.72
C VAL A 180 7.22 -14.38 8.84
N ILE A 181 6.46 -14.89 7.86
CA ILE A 181 6.00 -16.28 7.83
C ILE A 181 7.19 -17.27 7.74
N ALA A 182 8.24 -16.92 7.00
CA ALA A 182 9.40 -17.78 6.85
C ALA A 182 10.25 -17.85 8.13
N LEU A 183 10.29 -16.76 8.91
CA LEU A 183 11.02 -16.69 10.17
C LEU A 183 10.27 -17.37 11.31
N ASP A 184 8.95 -17.19 11.37
CA ASP A 184 8.10 -17.81 12.38
C ASP A 184 6.83 -18.42 11.75
N PRO A 185 6.93 -19.66 11.23
CA PRO A 185 5.79 -20.32 10.61
C PRO A 185 4.72 -20.73 11.63
N GLU A 186 5.10 -21.01 12.87
CA GLU A 186 4.17 -21.48 13.92
C GLU A 186 3.35 -20.32 14.47
N ALA A 187 3.96 -19.18 14.80
CA ALA A 187 3.20 -18.00 15.21
C ALA A 187 2.32 -17.48 14.07
N ALA A 188 2.78 -17.57 12.82
CA ALA A 188 1.94 -17.24 11.67
C ALA A 188 0.74 -18.20 11.50
N ALA A 189 0.91 -19.48 11.83
CA ALA A 189 -0.19 -20.44 11.84
C ALA A 189 -1.18 -20.15 12.97
N GLU A 190 -0.69 -19.84 14.17
CA GLU A 190 -1.50 -19.49 15.33
C GLU A 190 -2.28 -18.19 15.10
N ALA A 191 -1.63 -17.13 14.62
CA ALA A 191 -2.28 -15.86 14.32
C ALA A 191 -3.43 -16.01 13.30
N ARG A 192 -3.29 -16.95 12.34
CA ARG A 192 -4.37 -17.27 11.39
C ARG A 192 -5.53 -18.02 12.08
N ARG A 193 -5.25 -18.92 13.02
CA ARG A 193 -6.27 -19.61 13.82
C ARG A 193 -7.02 -18.63 14.70
N ASP A 194 -6.30 -17.81 15.46
CA ASP A 194 -6.84 -16.75 16.32
C ASP A 194 -7.74 -15.79 15.54
N PHE A 195 -7.26 -15.30 14.39
CA PHE A 195 -8.04 -14.42 13.54
C PHE A 195 -9.29 -15.11 13.01
N ALA A 196 -9.16 -16.37 12.56
CA ALA A 196 -10.30 -17.14 12.12
C ALA A 196 -11.34 -17.31 13.24
N GLU A 197 -10.94 -17.60 14.47
CA GLU A 197 -11.86 -17.80 15.59
C GLU A 197 -12.57 -16.51 15.99
N ARG A 198 -11.84 -15.38 16.05
CA ARG A 198 -12.40 -14.09 16.49
C ARG A 198 -13.22 -13.38 15.40
N ASN A 199 -12.89 -13.60 14.13
CA ASN A 199 -13.45 -12.81 13.02
C ASN A 199 -14.39 -13.62 12.12
N GLN A 200 -14.80 -14.82 12.52
CA GLN A 200 -15.83 -15.63 11.84
C GLN A 200 -17.22 -15.02 11.98
N ASN A 201 -17.48 -13.96 11.22
CA ASN A 201 -18.78 -13.29 11.15
C ASN A 201 -19.38 -13.51 9.76
N ILE A 202 -20.38 -14.38 9.66
CA ILE A 202 -21.15 -14.59 8.43
C ILE A 202 -22.49 -13.86 8.60
N HIS A 203 -22.73 -12.88 7.74
CA HIS A 203 -23.98 -12.17 7.65
C HIS A 203 -24.74 -12.62 6.41
N ILE A 204 -25.90 -13.24 6.66
CA ILE A 204 -26.85 -13.62 5.61
C ILE A 204 -28.01 -12.64 5.69
N ARG A 205 -28.16 -11.79 4.68
CA ARG A 205 -29.20 -10.77 4.62
C ARG A 205 -30.18 -11.08 3.48
N PRO A 206 -31.49 -11.13 3.74
CA PRO A 206 -32.47 -11.16 2.66
C PRO A 206 -32.40 -9.83 1.89
N GLU A 207 -32.42 -9.92 0.56
CA GLU A 207 -32.47 -8.77 -0.34
C GLU A 207 -33.79 -8.73 -1.12
N VAL A 208 -34.07 -7.58 -1.71
CA VAL A 208 -35.26 -7.35 -2.55
C VAL A 208 -35.27 -8.36 -3.71
N HIS A 209 -36.48 -8.76 -4.14
CA HIS A 209 -36.72 -9.70 -5.25
C HIS A 209 -36.36 -11.17 -4.96
N GLY A 210 -36.40 -11.59 -3.69
CA GLY A 210 -36.17 -13.00 -3.32
C GLY A 210 -34.69 -13.41 -3.47
N HIS A 211 -33.79 -12.44 -3.34
CA HIS A 211 -32.36 -12.65 -3.31
C HIS A 211 -31.85 -12.69 -1.86
N VAL A 212 -30.62 -13.20 -1.69
CA VAL A 212 -29.93 -13.22 -0.41
C VAL A 212 -28.50 -12.77 -0.67
N SER A 213 -28.01 -11.79 0.09
CA SER A 213 -26.58 -11.48 0.15
C SER A 213 -25.92 -12.21 1.31
N ILE A 214 -24.75 -12.79 1.01
CA ILE A 214 -23.90 -13.46 1.98
C ILE A 214 -22.59 -12.69 1.99
N ASP A 215 -22.23 -12.17 3.16
CA ASP A 215 -20.96 -11.50 3.42
C ASP A 215 -20.33 -12.12 4.67
N GLY A 216 -19.01 -12.22 4.72
CA GLY A 216 -18.32 -12.73 5.89
C GLY A 216 -16.87 -13.12 5.66
N CYS A 217 -16.14 -13.25 6.77
CA CYS A 217 -14.77 -13.74 6.79
C CYS A 217 -14.75 -15.22 7.17
N LEU A 218 -14.02 -16.02 6.39
CA LEU A 218 -13.90 -17.46 6.56
C LEU A 218 -12.42 -17.86 6.50
N PRO A 219 -12.02 -18.93 7.21
CA PRO A 219 -10.75 -19.61 6.97
C PRO A 219 -10.56 -19.95 5.49
N ALA A 220 -9.33 -19.85 4.99
CA ALA A 220 -9.03 -20.04 3.57
C ALA A 220 -9.52 -21.39 3.02
N GLU A 221 -9.36 -22.47 3.78
CA GLU A 221 -9.84 -23.82 3.42
C GLU A 221 -11.35 -23.86 3.25
N GLN A 222 -12.09 -23.27 4.19
CA GLN A 222 -13.55 -23.19 4.16
C GLN A 222 -14.03 -22.26 3.03
N GLY A 223 -13.32 -21.16 2.77
CA GLY A 223 -13.59 -20.26 1.66
C GLY A 223 -13.48 -20.97 0.30
N VAL A 224 -12.40 -21.73 0.06
CA VAL A 224 -12.23 -22.52 -1.17
C VAL A 224 -13.35 -23.56 -1.31
N HIS A 225 -13.73 -24.22 -0.20
CA HIS A 225 -14.84 -25.16 -0.19
C HIS A 225 -16.17 -24.48 -0.59
N LEU A 226 -16.48 -23.34 0.02
CA LEU A 226 -17.69 -22.56 -0.26
C LEU A 226 -17.74 -22.11 -1.72
N VAL A 227 -16.65 -21.55 -2.25
CA VAL A 227 -16.53 -21.13 -3.66
C VAL A 227 -16.78 -22.31 -4.60
N THR A 228 -16.21 -23.47 -4.30
CA THR A 228 -16.36 -24.68 -5.11
C THR A 228 -17.81 -25.16 -5.11
N ARG A 229 -18.46 -25.21 -3.95
CA ARG A 229 -19.87 -25.63 -3.81
C ARG A 229 -20.84 -24.65 -4.47
N ILE A 230 -20.64 -23.35 -4.29
CA ILE A 230 -21.46 -22.32 -4.95
C ILE A 230 -21.27 -22.41 -6.47
N SER A 231 -20.04 -22.57 -6.96
CA SER A 231 -19.77 -22.71 -8.39
C SER A 231 -20.42 -23.95 -8.97
N ALA A 232 -20.44 -25.06 -8.23
CA ALA A 232 -21.16 -26.28 -8.62
C ALA A 232 -22.67 -26.04 -8.70
N LEU A 233 -23.30 -25.46 -7.67
CA LEU A 233 -24.73 -25.12 -7.67
C LEU A 233 -25.12 -24.18 -8.81
N VAL A 234 -24.26 -23.20 -9.11
CA VAL A 234 -24.45 -22.27 -10.24
C VAL A 234 -24.34 -23.03 -11.56
N ALA A 235 -23.34 -23.91 -11.73
CA ALA A 235 -23.21 -24.73 -12.93
C ALA A 235 -24.40 -25.69 -13.12
N GLU A 236 -24.89 -26.30 -12.03
CA GLU A 236 -26.07 -27.18 -12.04
C GLU A 236 -27.33 -26.40 -12.44
N ARG A 237 -27.49 -25.18 -11.94
CA ARG A 237 -28.64 -24.32 -12.27
C ARG A 237 -28.55 -23.71 -13.67
N LEU A 238 -27.35 -23.48 -14.17
CA LEU A 238 -27.08 -22.96 -15.51
C LEU A 238 -26.95 -24.07 -16.57
N TRP A 239 -27.24 -25.34 -16.26
CA TRP A 239 -27.34 -26.36 -17.30
C TRP A 239 -28.28 -25.86 -18.41
N PRO A 240 -27.80 -25.79 -19.65
CA PRO A 240 -28.54 -25.13 -20.70
C PRO A 240 -29.82 -25.90 -20.99
N ARG A 241 -30.94 -25.16 -21.04
CA ARG A 241 -32.21 -25.52 -21.71
C ARG A 241 -32.06 -25.86 -23.22
N ARG A 242 -30.84 -26.06 -23.70
CA ARG A 242 -30.49 -26.45 -25.07
C ARG A 242 -29.44 -27.54 -25.01
N LEU A 243 -29.91 -28.78 -24.91
CA LEU A 243 -29.36 -30.01 -25.48
C LEU A 243 -30.03 -31.19 -24.76
N ALA A 244 -31.29 -31.42 -25.12
CA ALA A 244 -31.78 -32.79 -25.12
C ALA A 244 -30.85 -33.56 -26.08
N THR A 245 -30.02 -34.45 -25.54
CA THR A 245 -29.74 -35.82 -26.01
C THR A 245 -28.47 -36.31 -25.32
N ARG A 246 -28.60 -36.83 -24.10
CA ARG A 246 -27.96 -38.09 -23.68
C ARG A 246 -28.44 -38.47 -22.29
N ARG A 247 -29.01 -39.67 -22.22
CA ARG A 247 -29.44 -40.36 -20.99
C ARG A 247 -28.26 -40.53 -20.04
N SER A 248 -28.41 -40.12 -18.79
CA SER A 248 -28.30 -40.97 -17.57
C SER A 248 -27.73 -40.23 -16.34
N THR A 249 -28.60 -39.59 -15.56
CA THR A 249 -28.65 -39.67 -14.07
C THR A 249 -29.95 -38.99 -13.61
N PRO A 250 -30.66 -39.52 -12.58
CA PRO A 250 -31.95 -38.97 -12.20
C PRO A 250 -31.75 -37.66 -11.41
N CYS A 251 -32.15 -36.53 -12.01
CA CYS A 251 -32.39 -35.30 -11.28
C CYS A 251 -33.40 -35.56 -10.16
N ARG A 252 -32.92 -35.55 -8.91
CA ARG A 252 -33.79 -35.50 -7.73
C ARG A 252 -34.64 -34.24 -7.82
N ARG A 253 -35.96 -34.42 -7.95
CA ARG A 253 -36.94 -33.35 -8.08
C ARG A 253 -37.02 -32.60 -6.73
N PHE A 254 -36.35 -31.46 -6.63
CA PHE A 254 -36.54 -30.55 -5.50
C PHE A 254 -37.97 -30.00 -5.58
N ARG A 255 -38.78 -30.23 -4.54
CA ARG A 255 -40.13 -29.65 -4.44
C ARG A 255 -40.00 -28.13 -4.51
N ARG A 256 -40.77 -27.49 -5.40
CA ARG A 256 -40.97 -26.04 -5.39
C ARG A 256 -41.81 -25.70 -4.17
N ASP A 257 -41.28 -24.84 -3.30
CA ASP A 257 -42.14 -24.09 -2.38
C ASP A 257 -43.05 -23.14 -3.17
N PRO A 258 -44.34 -23.05 -2.80
CA PRO A 258 -45.29 -22.17 -3.45
C PRO A 258 -45.03 -20.73 -2.98
N GLY A 259 -44.29 -19.96 -3.78
CA GLY A 259 -44.06 -18.53 -3.52
C GLY A 259 -43.13 -17.79 -4.48
N SER A 260 -42.38 -18.49 -5.35
CA SER A 260 -41.44 -17.81 -6.26
C SER A 260 -42.10 -17.40 -7.58
N THR A 261 -42.35 -16.10 -7.73
CA THR A 261 -42.64 -15.47 -9.02
C THR A 261 -41.43 -15.63 -9.95
N GLY A 262 -41.70 -16.10 -11.16
CA GLY A 262 -40.67 -16.54 -12.10
C GLY A 262 -39.82 -15.39 -12.63
N ARG A 263 -38.60 -15.24 -12.12
CA ARG A 263 -37.46 -14.66 -12.85
C ARG A 263 -36.17 -15.34 -12.39
N THR A 264 -35.28 -15.59 -13.34
CA THR A 264 -33.98 -16.24 -13.13
C THR A 264 -33.14 -15.46 -12.13
N PRO A 265 -32.68 -16.06 -11.01
CA PRO A 265 -31.83 -15.36 -10.07
C PRO A 265 -30.41 -15.25 -10.64
N HIS A 266 -29.87 -14.03 -10.65
CA HIS A 266 -28.45 -13.78 -10.87
C HIS A 266 -27.79 -13.67 -9.50
N LEU A 267 -26.99 -14.67 -9.12
CA LEU A 267 -26.16 -14.59 -7.92
C LEU A 267 -24.99 -13.64 -8.19
N ARG A 268 -24.92 -12.52 -7.48
CA ARG A 268 -23.78 -11.60 -7.54
C ARG A 268 -22.89 -11.84 -6.33
N LEU A 269 -21.94 -12.74 -6.47
CA LEU A 269 -20.96 -13.04 -5.43
C LEU A 269 -19.80 -12.02 -5.52
N ARG A 270 -19.65 -11.15 -4.52
CA ARG A 270 -18.44 -10.35 -4.33
C ARG A 270 -17.57 -11.05 -3.28
N ILE A 271 -16.54 -11.75 -3.74
CA ILE A 271 -15.51 -12.31 -2.86
C ILE A 271 -14.34 -11.33 -2.87
N ASN A 272 -14.15 -10.61 -1.78
CA ASN A 272 -12.86 -9.98 -1.50
C ASN A 272 -11.98 -11.03 -0.85
N ALA A 273 -11.36 -11.87 -1.67
CA ALA A 273 -10.24 -12.65 -1.19
C ALA A 273 -9.09 -11.66 -0.99
N LEU A 274 -8.64 -11.48 0.25
CA LEU A 274 -7.27 -11.02 0.52
C LEU A 274 -6.34 -12.13 0.02
N SER A 275 -6.17 -12.18 -1.30
CA SER A 275 -5.29 -13.11 -1.98
C SER A 275 -3.93 -12.47 -2.10
N GLY A 276 -3.05 -12.78 -1.15
CA GLY A 276 -1.73 -13.23 -1.55
C GLY A 276 -1.91 -14.36 -2.59
N ASN A 277 -1.10 -14.37 -3.64
CA ASN A 277 -1.01 -15.43 -4.66
C ASN A 277 -1.93 -15.46 -5.90
N THR A 278 -2.52 -14.35 -6.37
CA THR A 278 -3.14 -14.33 -7.73
C THR A 278 -2.16 -14.07 -8.89
N THR A 279 -0.90 -13.70 -8.63
CA THR A 279 0.09 -13.40 -9.67
C THR A 279 0.72 -14.62 -10.33
N ARG A 280 0.76 -15.81 -9.68
CA ARG A 280 1.36 -17.02 -10.28
C ARG A 280 0.55 -17.61 -11.44
N ARG A 281 -0.78 -17.45 -11.50
CA ARG A 281 -1.59 -18.02 -12.61
C ARG A 281 -1.62 -17.17 -13.89
N ARG A 282 -1.28 -15.88 -13.85
CA ARG A 282 -1.18 -15.04 -15.06
C ARG A 282 0.18 -15.15 -15.77
N ALA A 283 1.26 -15.45 -15.05
CA ALA A 283 2.59 -15.65 -15.64
C ALA A 283 2.66 -16.95 -16.48
N ALA A 284 2.06 -18.05 -16.00
CA ALA A 284 2.07 -19.34 -16.70
C ALA A 284 1.25 -19.39 -18.00
N ARG A 285 0.30 -18.46 -18.19
CA ARG A 285 -0.48 -18.34 -19.44
C ARG A 285 0.19 -17.46 -20.51
N ARG A 286 1.11 -16.56 -20.13
CA ARG A 286 1.88 -15.75 -21.10
C ARG A 286 3.05 -16.52 -21.71
N SER A 287 3.67 -17.45 -20.98
CA SER A 287 4.79 -18.26 -21.49
C SER A 287 4.37 -19.35 -22.50
N ARG A 288 3.11 -19.78 -22.53
CA ARG A 288 2.59 -20.71 -23.54
C ARG A 288 2.16 -20.06 -24.87
N ARG A 289 2.01 -18.73 -24.92
CA ARG A 289 1.67 -17.99 -26.16
C ARG A 289 2.88 -17.46 -26.93
N ALA A 290 4.10 -17.64 -26.42
CA ALA A 290 5.35 -17.19 -27.06
C ALA A 290 6.09 -18.29 -27.86
N ARG A 291 5.49 -19.47 -28.07
CA ARG A 291 6.07 -20.59 -28.87
C ARG A 291 5.31 -20.84 -30.17
N VAL A 292 4.93 -19.78 -30.89
CA VAL A 292 4.55 -19.88 -32.31
C VAL A 292 5.35 -18.80 -33.02
N GLY A 293 6.47 -19.20 -33.64
CA GLY A 293 7.40 -18.30 -34.30
C GLY A 293 6.86 -17.81 -35.65
N PRO A 294 7.30 -16.63 -36.13
CA PRO A 294 7.06 -16.21 -37.50
C PRO A 294 8.14 -16.81 -38.41
N GLY A 295 7.72 -17.47 -39.49
CA GLY A 295 8.59 -17.87 -40.60
C GLY A 295 9.03 -16.68 -41.45
N PRO A 296 10.06 -16.84 -42.31
CA PRO A 296 10.66 -15.74 -43.06
C PRO A 296 9.96 -15.53 -44.41
N VAL A 297 9.76 -14.28 -44.82
CA VAL A 297 9.50 -13.95 -46.24
C VAL A 297 10.30 -12.70 -46.64
N GLU A 298 11.33 -13.00 -47.42
CA GLU A 298 11.99 -12.29 -48.52
C GLU A 298 11.76 -10.79 -48.77
N SER A 299 12.92 -10.14 -48.93
CA SER A 299 13.21 -8.88 -49.61
C SER A 299 12.73 -8.81 -51.06
N GLY A 300 12.23 -7.64 -51.50
CA GLY A 300 11.99 -7.40 -52.93
C GLY A 300 11.50 -6.01 -53.34
N ARG A 301 12.47 -5.12 -53.61
CA ARG A 301 12.49 -4.05 -54.64
C ARG A 301 11.60 -2.80 -54.55
N ALA A 302 12.33 -1.70 -54.68
CA ALA A 302 11.92 -0.33 -54.97
C ALA A 302 11.02 -0.16 -56.20
N ARG A 303 10.13 0.85 -56.15
CA ARG A 303 9.76 1.69 -57.30
C ARG A 303 9.21 3.05 -56.84
N THR A 304 9.85 4.08 -57.38
CA THR A 304 9.52 5.50 -57.38
C THR A 304 8.16 5.82 -58.05
N ARG A 305 7.43 6.82 -57.53
CA ARG A 305 6.58 7.82 -58.24
C ARG A 305 5.94 8.74 -57.19
N SER A 306 6.32 10.01 -57.02
CA SER A 306 5.93 11.20 -57.78
C SER A 306 4.42 11.51 -57.83
N ARG A 307 4.09 12.71 -57.30
CA ARG A 307 2.97 13.64 -57.62
C ARG A 307 1.56 13.44 -57.02
N ARG A 308 1.15 14.45 -56.21
CA ARG A 308 -0.03 15.38 -56.29
C ARG A 308 -0.64 15.60 -54.89
N ARG A 309 -0.54 16.80 -54.31
CA ARG A 309 -1.47 17.97 -54.40
C ARG A 309 -2.94 17.68 -54.02
N GLY A 310 -3.42 18.42 -53.02
CA GLY A 310 -4.83 18.66 -52.63
C GLY A 310 -4.95 18.65 -51.10
N ARG A 311 -4.90 19.76 -50.35
CA ARG A 311 -5.92 20.82 -50.18
C ARG A 311 -7.36 20.28 -50.19
N TYR A 312 -8.02 20.29 -49.02
CA TYR A 312 -9.34 20.89 -48.73
C TYR A 312 -9.50 20.89 -47.20
N ARG A 313 -9.48 22.09 -46.60
CA ARG A 313 -10.57 22.75 -45.86
C ARG A 313 -10.71 22.29 -44.42
#